data_AF-A0A4V2LRN8-F1
#
_entry.id   AF-A0A4V2LRN8-F1
#
_cell.length_a   1.000
_cell.length_b   1.000
_cell.length_c   1.000
_cell.angle_alpha   90.00
_cell.angle_beta   90.00
_cell.angle_gamma   90.00
#
_symmetry.space_group_name_H-M   'P 1'
#
loop_
_entity.id
_entity.type
_entity.pdbx_description
1 polymer ?
#
loop_
_entity_poly.entity_id
_entity_poly.type
_entity_poly.pdbx_seq_one_letter_code
_entity_poly.pdbx_strand_id
1 'polypeptide(L)'
;MISKQFRIMSSVLAILGISAFFVFQYFSQPEEFGGFKEGTEQYNGYRYAQDNQLNSVDQCDDEKHDPAINFNPDFLYGCKHYFK
;
A
#
# COMPACT_ATOMS: atom_id res chain seq x y z
N MET A 1 39.19 14.14 -26.00
CA MET A 1 37.86 14.53 -26.52
C MET A 1 36.95 13.31 -26.53
N ILE A 2 35.83 13.34 -25.82
CA ILE A 2 34.83 12.27 -25.86
C ILE A 2 34.17 12.28 -27.25
N SER A 3 34.06 11.12 -27.90
CA SER A 3 33.47 11.02 -29.24
C SER A 3 32.00 11.43 -29.22
N LYS A 4 31.50 12.02 -30.32
CA LYS A 4 30.07 12.38 -30.47
C LYS A 4 29.16 11.16 -30.21
N GLN A 5 29.57 9.99 -30.69
CA GLN A 5 28.82 8.75 -30.52
C GLN A 5 28.75 8.32 -29.05
N PHE A 6 29.86 8.46 -28.30
CA PHE A 6 29.86 8.17 -26.87
C PHE A 6 28.94 9.11 -26.09
N ARG A 7 28.92 10.41 -26.42
CA ARG A 7 27.99 11.38 -25.80
C ARG A 7 26.53 11.03 -26.05
N ILE A 8 26.19 10.64 -27.28
CA ILE A 8 24.82 10.25 -27.64
C ILE A 8 24.43 8.99 -26.86
N MET A 9 25.29 7.98 -26.86
CA MET A 9 25.03 6.71 -26.17
C MET A 9 24.89 6.89 -24.65
N SER A 10 25.76 7.68 -24.02
CA SER A 10 25.62 8.02 -22.60
C SER A 10 24.34 8.80 -22.30
N SER A 11 23.92 9.70 -23.19
CA SER A 11 22.68 10.47 -23.01
C SER A 11 21.44 9.56 -23.08
N VAL A 12 21.40 8.63 -24.03
CA VAL A 12 20.31 7.65 -24.15
C VAL A 12 20.24 6.74 -22.92
N LEU A 13 21.38 6.22 -22.45
CA LEU A 13 21.44 5.40 -21.25
C LEU A 13 20.97 6.16 -20.00
N ALA A 14 21.35 7.44 -19.87
CA ALA A 14 20.90 8.27 -18.76
C ALA A 14 19.37 8.44 -18.77
N ILE A 15 18.77 8.72 -19.94
CA ILE A 15 17.32 8.85 -20.07
C ILE A 15 16.61 7.54 -19.71
N LEU A 16 17.09 6.41 -20.21
CA LEU A 16 16.54 5.10 -19.88
C LEU A 16 16.63 4.79 -18.39
N GLY A 17 17.79 5.03 -17.77
CA GLY A 17 17.97 4.84 -16.33
C GLY A 17 17.03 5.70 -15.48
N ILE A 18 16.87 6.98 -15.84
CA ILE A 18 15.95 7.90 -15.15
C ILE A 18 14.50 7.43 -15.31
N SER A 19 14.08 7.03 -16.53
CA SER A 19 12.72 6.53 -16.76
C SER A 19 12.41 5.26 -15.97
N ALA A 20 13.34 4.30 -15.93
CA ALA A 20 13.18 3.07 -15.16
C ALA A 20 13.09 3.34 -13.65
N PHE A 21 13.85 4.32 -13.14
CA PHE A 21 13.78 4.72 -11.73
C PHE A 21 12.41 5.28 -11.35
N PHE A 22 11.81 6.13 -12.17
CA PHE A 22 10.47 6.65 -11.90
C PHE A 22 9.39 5.57 -11.94
N VAL A 23 9.47 4.64 -12.89
CA VAL A 23 8.57 3.48 -12.95
C VAL A 23 8.69 2.62 -11.69
N PHE A 24 9.92 2.34 -11.24
CA PHE A 24 10.16 1.60 -10.01
C PHE A 24 9.55 2.29 -8.78
N GLN A 25 9.71 3.61 -8.66
CA GLN A 25 9.11 4.37 -7.56
C GLN A 25 7.59 4.30 -7.56
N TYR A 26 6.96 4.40 -8.73
CA TYR A 26 5.51 4.28 -8.85
C TYR A 26 5.00 2.92 -8.36
N PHE A 27 5.65 1.82 -8.76
CA PHE A 27 5.27 0.48 -8.30
C PHE A 27 5.65 0.17 -6.85
N SER A 28 6.57 0.94 -6.26
CA SER A 28 7.00 0.76 -4.87
C SER A 28 6.24 1.64 -3.88
N GLN A 29 5.25 2.41 -4.34
CA GLN A 29 4.39 3.14 -3.42
C GLN A 29 3.59 2.12 -2.60
N PRO A 30 3.69 2.14 -1.25
CA PRO A 30 2.91 1.23 -0.43
C PRO A 30 1.44 1.47 -0.73
N GLU A 31 0.68 0.40 -0.94
CA GLU A 31 -0.76 0.54 -1.18
C GLU A 31 -1.38 1.20 0.06
N GLU A 32 -2.00 2.35 -0.14
CA GLU A 32 -2.79 3.01 0.90
C GLU A 32 -4.26 2.65 0.71
N PHE A 33 -4.77 1.75 1.55
CA PHE A 33 -6.20 1.43 1.60
C PHE A 33 -6.87 2.23 2.72
N GLY A 34 -7.89 3.00 2.39
CA GLY A 34 -8.57 3.85 3.38
C GLY A 34 -7.69 4.92 4.02
N GLY A 35 -6.57 5.28 3.38
CA GLY A 35 -5.56 6.21 3.94
C GLY A 35 -4.58 5.56 4.94
N PHE A 36 -4.57 4.23 5.05
CA PHE A 36 -3.63 3.48 5.90
C PHE A 36 -2.57 2.79 5.06
N LYS A 37 -1.32 2.82 5.51
CA LYS A 37 -0.20 2.16 4.83
C LYS A 37 -0.25 0.65 5.02
N GLU A 38 0.05 -0.08 3.95
CA GLU A 38 0.27 -1.52 3.99
C GLU A 38 1.25 -1.92 5.11
N GLY A 39 0.92 -2.99 5.82
CA GLY A 39 1.68 -3.50 6.97
C GLY A 39 1.35 -2.86 8.32
N THR A 40 0.45 -1.88 8.37
CA THR A 40 -0.09 -1.34 9.62
C THR A 40 -1.34 -2.12 10.06
N GLU A 41 -1.63 -2.11 11.37
CA GLU A 41 -2.83 -2.80 11.88
C GLU A 41 -4.12 -2.09 11.45
N GLN A 42 -4.08 -0.76 11.29
CA GLN A 42 -5.20 -0.01 10.72
C GLN A 42 -5.51 -0.46 9.28
N TYR A 43 -4.48 -0.69 8.46
CA TYR A 43 -4.64 -1.25 7.12
C TYR A 43 -5.30 -2.63 7.16
N ASN A 44 -4.83 -3.51 8.05
CA ASN A 44 -5.39 -4.86 8.22
C ASN A 44 -6.87 -4.80 8.61
N GLY A 45 -7.22 -3.91 9.55
CA GLY A 45 -8.60 -3.70 9.98
C GLY A 45 -9.50 -3.17 8.87
N TYR A 46 -9.03 -2.18 8.11
CA TYR A 46 -9.79 -1.61 6.99
C TYR A 46 -10.05 -2.67 5.91
N ARG A 47 -9.01 -3.42 5.54
CA ARG A 47 -9.15 -4.53 4.59
C ARG A 47 -10.04 -5.65 5.11
N TYR A 48 -9.98 -5.99 6.40
CA TYR A 48 -10.86 -6.98 6.98
C TYR A 48 -12.34 -6.62 6.79
N ALA A 49 -12.72 -5.36 7.03
CA ALA A 49 -14.09 -4.90 6.81
C ALA A 49 -14.52 -5.00 5.34
N GLN A 50 -13.62 -4.63 4.43
CA GLN A 50 -13.83 -4.69 2.98
C GLN A 50 -13.94 -6.14 2.47
N ASP A 51 -12.97 -6.98 2.80
CA ASP A 51 -12.83 -8.36 2.33
C ASP A 51 -13.96 -9.26 2.86
N ASN A 52 -14.43 -9.01 4.09
CA ASN A 52 -15.56 -9.72 4.70
C ASN A 52 -16.93 -9.09 4.41
N GLN A 53 -16.97 -7.99 3.64
CA GLN A 53 -18.19 -7.28 3.28
C GLN A 53 -19.08 -6.98 4.49
N LEU A 54 -18.46 -6.49 5.57
CA LEU A 54 -19.18 -6.18 6.79
C LEU A 54 -20.25 -5.12 6.50
N ASN A 55 -21.43 -5.26 7.10
CA ASN A 55 -22.59 -4.42 6.86
C ASN A 55 -22.69 -3.24 7.84
N SER A 56 -21.97 -3.29 8.96
CA SER A 56 -21.99 -2.22 9.96
C SER A 56 -20.72 -2.22 10.83
N VAL A 57 -20.47 -1.07 11.44
CA VAL A 57 -19.36 -0.81 12.39
C VAL A 57 -19.35 -1.79 13.56
N ASP A 58 -20.52 -2.27 13.99
CA ASP A 58 -20.67 -3.17 15.14
C ASP A 58 -20.02 -4.53 14.88
N GLN A 59 -19.87 -4.93 13.61
CA GLN A 59 -19.24 -6.19 13.23
C GLN A 59 -17.71 -6.17 13.27
N CYS A 60 -17.10 -5.00 13.50
CA CYS A 60 -15.66 -4.90 13.68
C CYS A 60 -15.18 -5.51 15.01
N ASP A 61 -16.07 -5.64 15.98
CA ASP A 61 -15.82 -6.20 17.31
C ASP A 61 -16.60 -7.51 17.49
N ASP A 62 -16.72 -8.29 16.40
CA ASP A 62 -17.36 -9.59 16.46
C ASP A 62 -16.47 -10.53 17.31
N GLU A 63 -17.04 -11.11 18.38
CA GLU A 63 -16.40 -12.07 19.30
C GLU A 63 -15.84 -13.33 18.60
N LYS A 64 -16.01 -13.45 17.28
CA LYS A 64 -15.24 -14.34 16.42
C LYS A 64 -13.80 -13.83 16.29
N HIS A 65 -13.07 -13.91 17.39
CA HIS A 65 -11.62 -13.79 17.35
C HIS A 65 -11.05 -14.98 16.59
N ASP A 66 -10.87 -14.82 15.27
CA ASP A 66 -10.01 -15.69 14.50
C ASP A 66 -8.62 -15.65 15.15
N PRO A 67 -8.09 -16.78 15.65
CA PRO A 67 -6.77 -16.80 16.27
C PRO A 67 -5.63 -16.40 15.30
N ALA A 68 -5.90 -16.36 13.98
CA ALA A 68 -4.98 -15.84 12.98
C ALA A 68 -4.97 -14.30 12.88
N ILE A 69 -5.93 -13.61 13.49
CA ILE A 69 -6.08 -12.14 13.42
C ILE A 69 -5.72 -11.52 14.77
N ASN A 70 -4.82 -10.53 14.72
CA ASN A 70 -4.44 -9.73 15.88
C ASN A 70 -5.45 -8.59 16.10
N PHE A 71 -6.56 -8.89 16.76
CA PHE A 71 -7.53 -7.86 17.16
C PHE A 71 -6.93 -6.96 18.23
N ASN A 72 -6.51 -5.75 17.83
CA ASN A 72 -5.97 -4.72 18.69
C ASN A 72 -6.66 -3.36 18.42
N PRO A 73 -6.43 -2.32 19.24
CA PRO A 73 -7.10 -1.03 19.06
C PRO A 73 -6.88 -0.37 17.70
N ASP A 74 -5.69 -0.52 17.11
CA ASP A 74 -5.38 0.03 15.78
C ASP A 74 -6.12 -0.73 14.67
N PHE A 75 -6.20 -2.05 14.77
CA PHE A 75 -7.03 -2.87 13.89
C PHE A 75 -8.50 -2.44 13.94
N LEU A 76 -9.05 -2.31 15.15
CA LEU A 76 -10.44 -1.88 15.33
C LEU A 76 -10.67 -0.47 14.78
N TYR A 77 -9.71 0.44 14.94
CA TYR A 77 -9.79 1.78 14.36
C TYR A 77 -9.87 1.72 12.83
N GLY A 78 -8.99 0.92 12.19
CA GLY A 78 -9.00 0.69 10.76
C GLY A 78 -10.30 0.12 10.24
N CYS A 79 -10.82 -0.93 10.90
CA CYS A 79 -12.08 -1.57 10.54
C CYS A 79 -13.26 -0.59 10.63
N LYS A 80 -13.36 0.18 11.72
CA LYS A 80 -14.42 1.17 11.89
C LYS A 80 -14.30 2.33 10.89
N HIS A 81 -13.09 2.62 10.40
CA HIS A 81 -12.85 3.67 9.41
C HIS A 81 -13.42 3.32 8.03
N TYR A 82 -13.54 2.03 7.69
CA TYR A 82 -14.14 1.58 6.42
C TYR A 82 -15.58 2.07 6.21
N PHE A 83 -16.32 2.30 7.30
CA PHE A 83 -17.72 2.72 7.27
C PHE A 83 -17.91 4.25 7.31
N LYS A 84 -16.84 5.03 7.26
CA LYS A 84 -16.88 6.49 7.21
C LYS A 84 -16.84 6.98 5.77
#